data_AF-A0A0L0SDK5-F1
#
_entry.id   AF-A0A0L0SDK5-F1
#
_cell.length_a   1.000
_cell.length_b   1.000
_cell.length_c   1.000
_cell.angle_alpha   90.00
_cell.angle_beta   90.00
_cell.angle_gamma   90.00
#
_symmetry.space_group_name_H-M   'P 1'
#
loop_
_entity.id
_entity.type
_entity.pdbx_description
1 polymer ?
#
loop_
_entity_poly.entity_id
_entity_poly.type
_entity_poly.pdbx_seq_one_letter_code
_entity_poly.pdbx_strand_id
1 'polypeptide(L)'
;MSPAVKKVFEYIVGQPKLHASAEAQFAVVEYIATAEGELAVAGTTAEHKAEVFKWVQSALAHADKADLAGAKELDAALLRTTYLASTHAVSAADVFNFVAFHPFLSGNAKSLVSQLPNVYRWFDLMQHTIPGAAEWKGAVAIDQATPVTGAAAAAPKGKAPAAAAAAAPAATDAQRGPSARPRLPRRRRRRTPRRRAL
;
A
#
# COMPACT_ATOMS: atom_id res chain seq x y z
N MET A 1 -16.63 3.75 7.71
CA MET A 1 -15.90 4.68 6.83
C MET A 1 -15.45 5.85 7.70
N SER A 2 -14.21 6.33 7.53
CA SER A 2 -13.52 7.23 8.47
C SER A 2 -14.08 8.66 8.45
N PRO A 3 -14.60 9.21 9.57
CA PRO A 3 -15.02 10.60 9.67
C PRO A 3 -13.91 11.61 9.37
N ALA A 4 -12.66 11.33 9.78
CA ALA A 4 -11.54 12.21 9.50
C ALA A 4 -11.24 12.31 8.00
N VAL A 5 -11.25 11.18 7.27
CA VAL A 5 -11.06 11.18 5.80
C VAL A 5 -12.12 12.04 5.11
N LYS A 6 -13.40 11.90 5.52
CA LYS A 6 -14.48 12.73 4.98
C LYS A 6 -14.24 14.22 5.23
N LYS A 7 -13.91 14.60 6.47
CA LYS A 7 -13.65 16.00 6.83
C LYS A 7 -12.44 16.58 6.11
N VAL A 8 -11.37 15.80 5.92
CA VAL A 8 -10.21 16.20 5.12
C VAL A 8 -10.63 16.44 3.67
N PHE A 9 -11.43 15.55 3.09
CA PHE A 9 -11.95 15.74 1.72
C PHE A 9 -12.79 17.01 1.61
N GLU A 10 -13.78 17.20 2.49
CA GLU A 10 -14.63 18.39 2.53
C GLU A 10 -13.82 19.69 2.69
N TYR A 11 -12.80 19.67 3.56
CA TYR A 11 -11.89 20.80 3.75
C TYR A 11 -11.10 21.14 2.48
N ILE A 12 -10.60 20.14 1.76
CA ILE A 12 -9.82 20.33 0.53
C ILE A 12 -10.72 20.87 -0.59
N VAL A 13 -11.88 20.24 -0.83
CA VAL A 13 -12.77 20.63 -1.94
C VAL A 13 -13.52 21.94 -1.68
N GLY A 14 -13.67 22.32 -0.41
CA GLY A 14 -14.22 23.61 -0.01
C GLY A 14 -13.25 24.78 -0.20
N GLN A 15 -11.97 24.52 -0.45
CA GLN A 15 -11.02 25.58 -0.78
C GLN A 15 -11.12 25.95 -2.26
N PRO A 16 -11.12 27.26 -2.61
CA PRO A 16 -11.11 27.68 -4.00
C PRO A 16 -9.86 27.19 -4.73
N LYS A 17 -8.73 27.14 -4.01
CA LYS A 17 -7.44 26.59 -4.46
C LYS A 17 -6.61 26.12 -3.27
N LEU A 18 -5.82 25.07 -3.51
CA LEU A 18 -4.83 24.54 -2.58
C LEU A 18 -3.56 25.43 -2.59
N HIS A 19 -3.60 26.59 -1.94
CA HIS A 19 -2.48 27.55 -1.93
C HIS A 19 -1.73 27.69 -0.61
N ALA A 20 -2.26 27.14 0.48
CA ALA A 20 -1.48 27.08 1.72
C ALA A 20 -0.30 26.12 1.54
N SER A 21 0.81 26.38 2.23
CA SER A 21 1.99 25.51 2.19
C SER A 21 1.64 24.08 2.63
N ALA A 22 2.47 23.11 2.24
CA ALA A 22 2.26 21.72 2.64
C ALA A 22 2.19 21.57 4.16
N GLU A 23 3.02 22.30 4.89
CA GLU A 23 3.06 22.32 6.35
C GLU A 23 1.73 22.81 6.93
N ALA A 24 1.18 23.90 6.39
CA ALA A 24 -0.10 24.44 6.83
C ALA A 24 -1.26 23.47 6.53
N GLN A 25 -1.28 22.88 5.33
CA GLN A 25 -2.29 21.89 4.95
C GLN A 25 -2.21 20.63 5.83
N PHE A 26 -0.98 20.16 6.10
CA PHE A 26 -0.76 18.98 6.93
C PHE A 26 -1.08 19.25 8.41
N ALA A 27 -0.83 20.45 8.92
CA ALA A 27 -1.26 20.84 10.27
C ALA A 27 -2.79 20.77 10.43
N VAL A 28 -3.54 21.17 9.40
CA VAL A 28 -5.02 21.03 9.41
C VAL A 28 -5.42 19.55 9.40
N VAL A 29 -4.72 18.71 8.64
CA VAL A 29 -4.93 17.25 8.66
C VAL A 29 -4.69 16.67 10.06
N GLU A 30 -3.58 17.03 10.71
CA GLU A 30 -3.27 16.58 12.07
C GLU A 30 -4.33 17.03 13.06
N TYR A 31 -4.81 18.27 12.94
CA TYR A 31 -5.92 18.78 13.75
C TYR A 31 -7.20 17.96 13.55
N ILE A 32 -7.62 17.72 12.31
CA ILE A 32 -8.81 16.91 12.00
C ILE A 32 -8.65 15.48 12.53
N ALA A 33 -7.51 14.83 12.24
CA ALA A 33 -7.23 13.48 12.69
C ALA A 33 -7.27 13.36 14.22
N THR A 34 -6.75 14.37 14.93
CA THR A 34 -6.79 14.42 16.40
C THR A 34 -8.21 14.64 16.92
N ALA A 35 -8.96 15.57 16.32
CA ALA A 35 -10.33 15.87 16.74
C ALA A 35 -11.28 14.68 16.58
N GLU A 36 -11.07 13.85 15.56
CA GLU A 36 -11.87 12.64 15.32
C GLU A 36 -11.30 11.37 15.99
N GLY A 37 -10.11 11.45 16.60
CA GLY A 37 -9.41 10.29 17.17
C GLY A 37 -8.87 9.28 16.14
N GLU A 38 -8.71 9.69 14.88
CA GLU A 38 -8.28 8.85 13.75
C GLU A 38 -6.88 9.23 13.26
N LEU A 39 -5.88 9.11 14.14
CA LEU A 39 -4.49 9.51 13.88
C LEU A 39 -3.86 8.81 12.65
N ALA A 40 -4.38 7.66 12.24
CA ALA A 40 -3.92 6.95 11.04
C ALA A 40 -4.07 7.77 9.75
N VAL A 41 -4.98 8.75 9.71
CA VAL A 41 -5.17 9.64 8.55
C VAL A 41 -3.97 10.57 8.34
N ALA A 42 -3.37 11.05 9.43
CA ALA A 42 -2.17 11.88 9.38
C ALA A 42 -0.87 11.06 9.48
N GLY A 43 -0.96 9.84 9.99
CA GLY A 43 0.16 8.95 10.27
C GLY A 43 0.38 8.76 11.78
N THR A 44 0.67 7.52 12.18
CA THR A 44 0.81 7.12 13.59
C THR A 44 2.26 7.08 14.08
N THR A 45 3.22 6.91 13.18
CA THR A 45 4.67 6.97 13.48
C THR A 45 5.32 8.14 12.74
N ALA A 46 6.52 8.53 13.14
CA ALA A 46 7.25 9.60 12.47
C ALA A 46 7.48 9.30 10.98
N GLU A 47 7.80 8.05 10.66
CA GLU A 47 8.05 7.59 9.29
C GLU A 47 6.75 7.62 8.47
N HIS A 48 5.65 7.15 9.05
CA HIS A 48 4.36 7.18 8.37
C HIS A 48 3.89 8.63 8.13
N LYS A 49 4.04 9.51 9.12
CA LYS A 49 3.75 10.94 8.96
C LYS A 49 4.59 11.57 7.86
N ALA A 50 5.89 11.27 7.81
CA ALA A 50 6.78 11.78 6.78
C ALA A 50 6.36 11.31 5.37
N GLU A 51 5.94 10.04 5.23
CA GLU A 51 5.44 9.54 3.95
C GLU A 51 4.12 10.21 3.56
N VAL A 52 3.16 10.37 4.48
CA VAL A 52 1.91 11.10 4.21
C VAL A 52 2.22 12.54 3.78
N PHE A 53 3.10 13.21 4.52
CA PHE A 53 3.49 14.60 4.25
C PHE A 53 4.15 14.77 2.87
N LYS A 54 5.06 13.87 2.50
CA LYS A 54 5.68 13.83 1.16
C LYS A 54 4.63 13.76 0.06
N TRP A 55 3.61 12.93 0.21
CA TRP A 55 2.52 12.83 -0.77
C TRP A 55 1.61 14.05 -0.78
N VAL A 56 1.42 14.71 0.36
CA VAL A 56 0.72 16.01 0.41
C VAL A 56 1.52 17.07 -0.36
N GLN A 57 2.84 17.13 -0.19
CA GLN A 57 3.70 18.02 -0.97
C GLN A 57 3.59 17.74 -2.47
N SER A 58 3.65 16.47 -2.87
CA SER A 58 3.48 16.06 -4.27
C SER A 58 2.13 16.52 -4.83
N ALA A 59 1.03 16.29 -4.10
CA ALA A 59 -0.29 16.73 -4.55
C ALA A 59 -0.38 18.25 -4.75
N LEU A 60 0.23 19.04 -3.87
CA LEU A 60 0.26 20.50 -4.00
C LEU A 60 1.07 20.94 -5.21
N ALA A 61 2.19 20.28 -5.52
CA ALA A 61 2.97 20.55 -6.73
C ALA A 61 2.17 20.28 -8.02
N HIS A 62 1.18 19.39 -7.96
CA HIS A 62 0.31 19.03 -9.09
C HIS A 62 -1.09 19.67 -9.03
N ALA A 63 -1.40 20.49 -8.02
CA ALA A 63 -2.76 21.00 -7.81
C ALA A 63 -3.28 21.88 -8.96
N ASP A 64 -2.41 22.68 -9.57
CA ASP A 64 -2.77 23.54 -10.71
C ASP A 64 -2.69 22.80 -12.05
N LYS A 65 -1.74 21.86 -12.19
CA LYS A 65 -1.48 21.15 -13.45
C LYS A 65 -0.84 19.78 -13.22
N ALA A 66 -1.68 18.80 -12.89
CA ALA A 66 -1.30 17.40 -12.97
C ALA A 66 -1.02 17.01 -14.44
N ASP A 67 -0.01 16.17 -14.65
CA ASP A 67 0.41 15.71 -15.96
C ASP A 67 0.73 14.21 -15.99
N LEU A 68 1.12 13.71 -17.16
CA LEU A 68 1.42 12.29 -17.35
C LEU A 68 2.66 11.86 -16.55
N ALA A 69 3.64 12.75 -16.34
CA ALA A 69 4.84 12.42 -15.59
C ALA A 69 4.49 12.17 -14.11
N GLY A 70 3.77 13.09 -13.48
CA GLY A 70 3.28 12.92 -12.11
C GLY A 70 2.36 11.71 -11.97
N ALA A 71 1.49 11.47 -12.95
CA ALA A 71 0.61 10.30 -12.92
C ALA A 71 1.37 8.97 -13.03
N LYS A 72 2.48 8.93 -13.77
CA LYS A 72 3.36 7.75 -13.83
C LYS A 72 4.12 7.51 -12.53
N GLU A 73 4.56 8.57 -11.85
CA GLU A 73 5.16 8.46 -10.52
C GLU A 73 4.17 7.89 -9.51
N LEU A 74 2.92 8.36 -9.56
CA LEU A 74 1.83 7.85 -8.75
C LEU A 74 1.54 6.37 -9.05
N ASP A 75 1.52 5.98 -10.32
CA ASP A 75 1.30 4.58 -10.75
C ASP A 75 2.38 3.65 -10.22
N ALA A 76 3.64 4.08 -10.31
CA ALA A 76 4.77 3.31 -9.82
C ALA A 76 4.72 3.15 -8.29
N ALA A 77 4.31 4.18 -7.56
CA ALA A 77 4.14 4.11 -6.11
C ALA A 77 3.04 3.12 -5.68
N LEU A 78 1.91 3.12 -6.41
CA LEU A 78 0.76 2.27 -6.15
C LEU A 78 0.93 0.81 -6.59
N LEU A 79 2.08 0.45 -7.19
CA LEU A 79 2.36 -0.93 -7.61
C LEU A 79 2.38 -1.92 -6.43
N ARG A 80 2.81 -1.46 -5.24
CA ARG A 80 3.00 -2.32 -4.05
C ARG A 80 2.04 -2.00 -2.92
N THR A 81 1.22 -0.96 -3.05
CA THR A 81 0.35 -0.47 -2.00
C THR A 81 -1.07 -0.29 -2.52
N THR A 82 -2.04 -0.43 -1.61
CA THR A 82 -3.43 -0.14 -1.98
C THR A 82 -3.70 1.36 -1.95
N TYR A 83 -3.11 2.05 -0.97
CA TYR A 83 -3.15 3.50 -0.74
C TYR A 83 -1.71 4.06 -0.75
N LEU A 84 -1.52 5.37 -0.86
CA LEU A 84 -0.20 5.96 -1.11
C LEU A 84 0.78 5.81 0.05
N ALA A 85 0.30 6.02 1.29
CA ALA A 85 1.15 5.94 2.48
C ALA A 85 0.95 4.63 3.28
N SER A 86 0.01 3.78 2.88
CA SER A 86 -0.37 2.57 3.63
C SER A 86 -1.02 1.52 2.72
N THR A 87 -1.01 0.26 3.15
CA THR A 87 -1.74 -0.82 2.45
C THR A 87 -3.15 -1.00 3.00
N HIS A 88 -3.46 -0.48 4.18
CA HIS A 88 -4.63 -0.91 4.94
C HIS A 88 -5.70 0.16 5.14
N ALA A 89 -5.32 1.44 5.06
CA ALA A 89 -6.23 2.54 5.33
C ALA A 89 -5.94 3.74 4.44
N VAL A 90 -7.01 4.45 4.08
CA VAL A 90 -6.95 5.76 3.44
C VAL A 90 -6.28 6.74 4.39
N SER A 91 -5.34 7.51 3.86
CA SER A 91 -4.67 8.59 4.57
C SER A 91 -4.92 9.93 3.86
N ALA A 92 -4.47 11.03 4.45
CA ALA A 92 -4.53 12.33 3.79
C ALA A 92 -3.75 12.35 2.47
N ALA A 93 -2.68 11.55 2.34
CA ALA A 93 -1.95 11.40 1.08
C ALA A 93 -2.89 11.06 -0.08
N ASP A 94 -3.79 10.11 0.14
CA ASP A 94 -4.74 9.64 -0.85
C ASP A 94 -5.76 10.72 -1.20
N VAL A 95 -6.31 11.41 -0.19
CA VAL A 95 -7.32 12.44 -0.40
C VAL A 95 -6.75 13.62 -1.19
N PHE A 96 -5.57 14.11 -0.81
CA PHE A 96 -4.91 15.22 -1.50
C PHE A 96 -4.59 14.87 -2.95
N ASN A 97 -3.99 13.70 -3.20
CA ASN A 97 -3.65 13.27 -4.55
C ASN A 97 -4.89 12.98 -5.39
N PHE A 98 -5.96 12.43 -4.80
CA PHE A 98 -7.20 12.18 -5.52
C PHE A 98 -7.77 13.49 -6.07
N VAL A 99 -7.87 14.53 -5.23
CA VAL A 99 -8.35 15.85 -5.63
C VAL A 99 -7.44 16.49 -6.69
N ALA A 100 -6.12 16.47 -6.46
CA ALA A 100 -5.15 17.12 -7.34
C ALA A 100 -5.11 16.48 -8.74
N PHE A 101 -5.14 15.15 -8.83
CA PHE A 101 -5.07 14.43 -10.10
C PHE A 101 -6.44 14.22 -10.76
N HIS A 102 -7.55 14.51 -10.08
CA HIS A 102 -8.91 14.30 -10.62
C HIS A 102 -9.10 14.92 -12.02
N PRO A 103 -8.78 16.20 -12.29
CA PRO A 103 -9.01 16.78 -13.61
C PRO A 103 -8.22 16.08 -14.72
N PHE A 104 -6.98 15.68 -14.43
CA PHE A 104 -6.12 14.99 -15.37
C PHE A 104 -6.63 13.57 -15.67
N LEU A 105 -6.92 12.78 -14.63
CA LEU A 105 -7.34 11.39 -14.79
C LEU A 105 -8.74 11.27 -15.40
N SER A 106 -9.69 12.08 -14.95
CA SER A 106 -11.05 12.11 -15.53
C SER A 106 -11.04 12.50 -17.01
N GLY A 107 -10.21 13.49 -17.39
CA GLY A 107 -10.07 13.93 -18.78
C GLY A 107 -9.40 12.92 -19.71
N ASN A 108 -8.65 11.95 -19.16
CA ASN A 108 -7.83 11.01 -19.92
C ASN A 108 -8.20 9.53 -19.69
N ALA A 109 -9.30 9.24 -19.00
CA ALA A 109 -9.71 7.88 -18.65
C ALA A 109 -9.84 6.95 -19.88
N LYS A 110 -10.29 7.47 -21.02
CA LYS A 110 -10.44 6.66 -22.25
C LYS A 110 -9.12 6.27 -22.92
N SER A 111 -8.04 6.99 -22.65
CA SER A 111 -6.76 6.84 -23.37
C SER A 111 -5.62 6.31 -22.51
N LEU A 112 -5.66 6.54 -21.19
CA LEU A 112 -4.54 6.24 -20.29
C LEU A 112 -4.77 5.05 -19.35
N VAL A 113 -5.96 4.44 -19.32
CA VAL A 113 -6.26 3.32 -18.40
C VAL A 113 -5.29 2.15 -18.55
N SER A 114 -4.93 1.77 -19.78
CA SER A 114 -3.96 0.70 -20.03
C SER A 114 -2.51 1.08 -19.68
N GLN A 115 -2.20 2.38 -19.60
CA GLN A 115 -0.87 2.91 -19.30
C GLN A 115 -0.64 3.20 -17.82
N LEU A 116 -1.72 3.46 -17.07
CA LEU A 116 -1.70 3.81 -15.65
C LEU A 116 -2.65 2.91 -14.84
N PRO A 117 -2.52 1.57 -14.95
CA PRO A 117 -3.51 0.66 -14.39
C PRO A 117 -3.62 0.74 -12.87
N ASN A 118 -2.52 1.02 -12.16
CA ASN A 118 -2.52 1.10 -10.70
C ASN A 118 -3.17 2.40 -10.22
N VAL A 119 -2.92 3.52 -10.92
CA VAL A 119 -3.59 4.79 -10.63
C VAL A 119 -5.07 4.69 -10.87
N TYR A 120 -5.52 4.14 -12.01
CA TYR A 120 -6.96 4.05 -12.26
C TYR A 120 -7.66 3.07 -11.32
N ARG A 121 -7.02 1.95 -10.95
CA ARG A 121 -7.51 1.08 -9.87
C ARG A 121 -7.68 1.85 -8.56
N TRP A 122 -6.66 2.60 -8.16
CA TRP A 122 -6.71 3.39 -6.94
C TRP A 122 -7.75 4.52 -7.03
N PHE A 123 -7.85 5.20 -8.17
CA PHE A 123 -8.81 6.28 -8.39
C PHE A 123 -10.26 5.78 -8.31
N ASP A 124 -10.54 4.62 -8.91
CA ASP A 124 -11.82 3.91 -8.79
C ASP A 124 -12.12 3.53 -7.33
N LEU A 125 -11.12 3.05 -6.59
CA LEU A 125 -11.26 2.77 -5.17
C LEU A 125 -11.58 4.04 -4.38
N MET A 126 -10.90 5.15 -4.64
CA MET A 126 -11.07 6.40 -3.92
C MET A 126 -12.46 7.01 -4.13
N GLN A 127 -12.99 7.02 -5.38
CA GLN A 127 -14.33 7.55 -5.66
C GLN A 127 -15.45 6.79 -4.92
N HIS A 128 -15.24 5.49 -4.64
CA HIS A 128 -16.20 4.66 -3.90
C HIS A 128 -15.93 4.59 -2.38
N THR A 129 -14.73 4.98 -1.94
CA THR A 129 -14.34 4.92 -0.52
C THR A 129 -14.63 6.23 0.22
N ILE A 130 -14.49 7.38 -0.46
CA ILE A 130 -14.76 8.71 0.11
C ILE A 130 -16.21 9.12 -0.20
N PRO A 131 -17.09 9.31 0.79
CA PRO A 131 -18.44 9.85 0.60
C PRO A 131 -18.39 11.23 -0.03
N GLY A 132 -19.21 11.45 -1.05
CA GLY A 132 -19.25 12.70 -1.78
C GLY A 132 -18.22 12.80 -2.90
N ALA A 133 -17.25 11.87 -3.00
CA ALA A 133 -16.21 11.95 -4.03
C ALA A 133 -16.74 11.68 -5.44
N ALA A 134 -17.62 10.69 -5.59
CA ALA A 134 -18.28 10.40 -6.87
C ALA A 134 -19.20 11.56 -7.33
N GLU A 135 -19.81 12.27 -6.38
CA GLU A 135 -20.74 13.37 -6.66
C GLU A 135 -20.04 14.71 -6.88
N TRP A 136 -18.84 14.91 -6.33
CA TRP A 136 -18.14 16.22 -6.35
C TRP A 136 -17.87 16.73 -7.77
N LYS A 137 -17.34 15.88 -8.65
CA LYS A 137 -17.00 16.23 -10.04
C LYS A 137 -17.45 15.17 -11.06
N GLY A 138 -18.35 14.29 -10.63
CA GLY A 138 -18.87 13.19 -11.41
C GLY A 138 -17.97 11.95 -11.34
N ALA A 139 -18.60 10.78 -11.23
CA ALA A 139 -17.91 9.51 -11.23
C ALA A 139 -17.24 9.26 -12.58
N VAL A 140 -15.99 8.79 -12.54
CA VAL A 140 -15.26 8.40 -13.74
C VAL A 140 -15.55 6.92 -13.97
N ALA A 141 -16.27 6.62 -15.06
CA ALA A 141 -16.49 5.26 -15.50
C ALA A 141 -15.18 4.71 -16.08
N ILE A 142 -14.49 3.90 -15.29
CA ILE A 142 -13.27 3.21 -15.70
C ILE A 142 -13.70 1.86 -16.27
N ASP A 143 -13.46 1.64 -17.56
CA ASP A 143 -13.73 0.36 -18.20
C ASP A 143 -12.71 -0.68 -17.72
N GLN A 144 -13.13 -1.49 -16.76
CA GLN A 144 -12.32 -2.59 -16.20
C GLN A 144 -12.03 -3.70 -17.21
N ALA A 145 -12.75 -3.75 -18.35
CA ALA A 145 -12.47 -4.70 -19.43
C ALA A 145 -11.34 -4.22 -20.36
N THR A 146 -10.82 -3.00 -20.18
CA THR A 146 -9.70 -2.47 -20.95
C THR A 146 -8.48 -3.39 -20.78
N PRO A 147 -7.97 -4.02 -21.86
CA PRO A 147 -6.79 -4.87 -21.75
C PRO A 147 -5.61 -4.04 -21.25
N VAL A 148 -5.10 -4.38 -20.07
CA VAL A 148 -3.81 -3.89 -19.61
C VAL A 148 -2.78 -4.59 -20.46
N THR A 149 -2.21 -3.88 -21.44
CA THR A 149 -1.03 -4.36 -22.15
C THR A 149 0.12 -4.38 -21.16
N GLY A 150 0.17 -5.42 -20.35
CA GLY A 150 1.40 -5.79 -19.67
C GLY A 150 2.43 -5.98 -20.77
N ALA A 151 3.47 -5.16 -20.78
CA ALA A 151 4.74 -5.65 -21.26
C ALA A 151 4.94 -6.97 -20.51
N ALA A 152 4.78 -8.09 -21.22
CA ALA A 152 4.99 -9.40 -20.65
C ALA A 152 6.28 -9.29 -19.87
N ALA A 153 6.21 -9.49 -18.55
CA ALA A 153 7.40 -9.55 -17.74
C ALA A 153 8.26 -10.59 -18.44
N ALA A 154 9.34 -10.13 -19.08
CA ALA A 154 10.34 -11.04 -19.60
C ALA A 154 10.74 -11.83 -18.37
N ALA A 155 10.32 -13.10 -18.33
CA ALA A 155 10.70 -14.00 -17.27
C ALA A 155 12.20 -13.81 -17.06
N PRO A 156 12.69 -13.64 -15.82
CA PRO A 156 14.11 -13.56 -15.60
C PRO A 156 14.71 -14.77 -16.30
N LYS A 157 15.52 -14.53 -17.35
CA LYS A 157 16.18 -15.60 -18.09
C LYS A 157 16.97 -16.37 -17.04
N GLY A 158 16.41 -17.51 -16.65
CA GLY A 158 17.02 -18.41 -15.71
C GLY A 158 18.40 -18.74 -16.26
N LYS A 159 19.44 -18.34 -15.55
CA LYS A 159 20.74 -18.97 -15.71
C LYS A 159 20.61 -20.35 -15.04
N ALA A 160 20.04 -21.28 -15.80
CA ALA A 160 20.05 -22.69 -15.46
C ALA A 160 21.50 -23.24 -15.60
N PRO A 161 21.79 -24.34 -14.92
CA PRO A 161 23.03 -24.58 -14.18
C PRO A 161 24.18 -25.06 -15.08
N ALA A 162 25.42 -24.79 -14.65
CA ALA A 162 26.58 -25.50 -15.17
C ALA A 162 26.47 -26.98 -14.73
N ALA A 163 26.14 -27.84 -15.69
CA ALA A 163 26.13 -29.28 -15.53
C ALA A 163 27.56 -29.78 -15.27
N ALA A 164 27.70 -30.53 -14.18
CA ALA A 164 28.82 -31.41 -13.93
C ALA A 164 28.84 -32.53 -14.99
N ALA A 165 30.01 -32.81 -15.55
CA ALA A 165 30.28 -34.06 -16.25
C ALA A 165 30.80 -35.10 -15.22
N ALA A 166 30.20 -36.29 -15.33
CA ALA A 166 30.32 -37.41 -14.42
C ALA A 166 31.59 -38.25 -14.62
N ALA A 167 31.99 -38.95 -13.56
CA ALA A 167 32.49 -40.33 -13.64
C ALA A 167 32.18 -41.08 -12.33
N ALA A 168 31.28 -42.05 -12.43
CA ALA A 168 31.15 -43.24 -11.58
C ALA A 168 31.27 -44.46 -12.53
N PRO A 169 31.27 -45.75 -12.10
CA PRO A 169 31.08 -46.30 -10.75
C PRO A 169 31.96 -47.55 -10.40
N ALA A 170 31.83 -48.06 -9.16
CA ALA A 170 31.70 -49.50 -8.82
C ALA A 170 31.38 -49.61 -7.31
N ALA A 171 30.16 -50.00 -6.92
CA ALA A 171 29.70 -51.37 -6.60
C ALA A 171 30.14 -51.77 -5.16
N THR A 172 29.34 -52.39 -4.28
CA THR A 172 28.12 -53.19 -4.41
C THR A 172 27.44 -53.32 -3.02
N ASP A 173 26.13 -53.58 -3.02
CA ASP A 173 25.33 -54.45 -2.11
C ASP A 173 25.65 -54.49 -0.61
N ALA A 174 24.74 -54.00 0.24
CA ALA A 174 23.53 -54.67 0.73
C ALA A 174 23.77 -55.32 2.11
N GLN A 175 22.88 -55.00 3.06
CA GLN A 175 22.00 -55.98 3.73
C GLN A 175 21.70 -55.61 5.20
N ARG A 176 20.40 -55.57 5.50
CA ARG A 176 19.71 -55.81 6.79
C ARG A 176 19.89 -54.83 7.97
N GLY A 177 18.80 -54.11 8.23
CA GLY A 177 17.97 -54.37 9.42
C GLY A 177 18.37 -53.73 10.76
N PRO A 178 17.40 -53.54 11.67
CA PRO A 178 17.28 -52.29 12.43
C PRO A 178 17.81 -52.39 13.86
N SER A 179 18.43 -51.33 14.39
CA SER A 179 18.57 -51.22 15.85
C SER A 179 18.83 -49.81 16.36
N ALA A 180 18.23 -49.56 17.52
CA ALA A 180 18.56 -48.55 18.53
C ALA A 180 18.16 -47.08 18.29
N ARG A 181 16.96 -46.75 18.79
CA ARG A 181 16.62 -45.42 19.31
C ARG A 181 17.65 -44.96 20.37
N PRO A 182 18.15 -43.72 20.32
CA PRO A 182 18.77 -43.09 21.47
C PRO A 182 17.71 -42.54 22.44
N ARG A 183 17.83 -42.96 23.69
CA ARG A 183 16.99 -42.60 24.84
C ARG A 183 17.23 -41.15 25.27
N LEU A 184 16.15 -40.38 25.43
CA LEU A 184 16.14 -39.14 26.22
C LEU A 184 16.38 -39.48 27.71
N PRO A 185 17.30 -38.78 28.41
CA PRO A 185 17.44 -38.93 29.86
C PRO A 185 16.25 -38.29 30.59
N ARG A 186 15.55 -39.12 31.36
CA ARG A 186 14.44 -38.76 32.23
C ARG A 186 14.89 -38.96 33.68
N ARG A 187 14.84 -37.89 34.51
CA ARG A 187 14.61 -37.82 35.98
C ARG A 187 15.43 -36.66 36.57
N ARG A 188 14.97 -35.93 37.59
CA ARG A 188 14.09 -36.37 38.68
C ARG A 188 13.35 -35.19 39.32
N ARG A 189 12.08 -35.45 39.63
CA ARG A 189 11.18 -34.68 40.50
C ARG A 189 11.82 -34.36 41.87
N ARG A 190 11.49 -33.21 42.44
CA ARG A 190 11.10 -33.13 43.87
C ARG A 190 9.80 -32.34 44.02
N ARG A 191 8.84 -32.98 44.68
CA ARG A 191 7.52 -32.51 45.10
C ARG A 191 7.65 -32.07 46.56
N THR A 192 7.17 -30.86 46.90
CA THR A 192 6.32 -30.43 48.05
C THR A 192 6.58 -30.95 49.49
N PRO A 193 6.29 -30.17 50.57
CA PRO A 193 4.90 -29.79 50.91
C PRO A 193 4.62 -28.42 51.56
N ARG A 194 3.31 -28.11 51.56
CA ARG A 194 2.55 -27.07 52.27
C ARG A 194 2.93 -26.95 53.76
N ARG A 195 2.76 -25.74 54.32
CA ARG A 195 2.04 -25.55 55.59
C ARG A 195 1.21 -24.26 55.55
N ARG A 196 0.03 -24.37 56.17
CA ARG A 196 -1.05 -23.39 56.32
C ARG A 196 -1.12 -23.02 57.81
N ALA A 197 -1.76 -21.90 58.11
CA ALA A 197 -2.20 -21.38 59.41
C ALA A 197 -1.14 -20.65 60.25
N LEU A 198 -1.35 -19.36 60.52
CA LEU A 198 -2.26 -18.89 61.58
C LEU A 198 -3.12 -17.75 61.04
#